data_AF-A0A816Z6G4-F1
#
_entry.id   AF-A0A816Z6G4-F1
#
_cell.length_a   1.000
_cell.length_b   1.000
_cell.length_c   1.000
_cell.angle_alpha   90.00
_cell.angle_beta   90.00
_cell.angle_gamma   90.00
#
_symmetry.space_group_name_H-M   'P 1'
#
loop_
_entity.id
_entity.type
_entity.pdbx_description
1 polymer ?
#
loop_
_entity_poly.entity_id
_entity_poly.type
_entity_poly.pdbx_seq_one_letter_code
_entity_poly.pdbx_strand_id
1 'polypeptide(L)'
;MKYDAHINAEVCATVKSIKYLFKYVYKAHDCVSIKLELPVKDGATFVKTLERDEIKAHLDARYVSAPEAVWRLVEFPLHDKSHSIIRLAIHLPNMQPVYFAEGNVLEALDRATEKDTTLIA
;
A
#
# COMPACT_ATOMS: atom_id res chain seq x y z
N MET A 1 0.15 41.04 1.39
CA MET A 1 -0.01 39.75 2.10
C MET A 1 -1.48 39.35 1.99
N LYS A 2 -1.79 38.21 1.38
CA LYS A 2 -3.19 37.83 1.05
C LYS A 2 -3.87 37.00 2.15
N TYR A 3 -3.10 36.50 3.12
CA TYR A 3 -3.58 35.77 4.28
C TYR A 3 -2.76 36.23 5.49
N ASP A 4 -3.41 36.92 6.42
CA ASP A 4 -2.83 37.40 7.68
C ASP A 4 -2.72 36.23 8.67
N ALA A 5 -1.91 35.23 8.29
CA ALA A 5 -1.74 33.99 9.03
C ALA A 5 -0.33 33.94 9.62
N HIS A 6 -0.24 33.74 10.93
CA HIS A 6 1.03 33.47 11.60
C HIS A 6 1.46 32.03 11.29
N ILE A 7 2.40 31.87 10.36
CA ILE A 7 3.03 30.58 10.05
C ILE A 7 4.24 30.43 10.98
N ASN A 8 4.20 29.46 11.89
CA ASN A 8 5.37 29.09 12.68
C ASN A 8 6.25 28.16 11.82
N ALA A 9 7.45 28.60 11.46
CA ALA A 9 8.41 27.84 10.66
C ALA A 9 9.61 27.48 11.54
N GLU A 10 9.71 26.22 11.92
CA GLU A 10 10.81 25.70 12.73
C GLU A 10 11.74 24.83 11.88
N VAL A 11 13.04 25.14 11.93
CA VAL A 11 14.06 24.33 11.22
C VAL A 11 14.51 23.21 12.15
N CYS A 12 14.05 21.99 11.86
CA CYS A 12 14.43 20.80 12.62
C CYS A 12 15.37 19.91 11.79
N ALA A 13 16.69 20.05 12.00
CA ALA A 13 17.72 19.37 11.20
C ALA A 13 18.15 17.99 11.76
N THR A 14 17.51 17.48 12.82
CA THR A 14 17.89 16.22 13.44
C THR A 14 17.37 15.02 12.64
N VAL A 15 18.19 13.98 12.47
CA VAL A 15 17.80 12.69 11.85
C VAL A 15 16.53 12.11 12.50
N LYS A 16 16.36 12.27 13.81
CA LYS A 16 15.16 11.85 14.55
C LYS A 16 13.90 12.56 14.05
N SER A 17 13.99 13.85 13.76
CA SER A 17 12.88 14.68 13.30
C SER A 17 12.50 14.35 11.86
N ILE A 18 13.50 14.11 11.00
CA ILE A 18 13.28 13.62 9.63
C ILE A 18 12.60 12.24 9.68
N LYS A 19 13.13 11.31 10.46
CA LYS A 19 12.53 9.97 10.63
C LYS A 19 11.09 10.05 11.17
N TYR A 20 10.85 10.95 12.12
CA TYR A 20 9.50 11.20 12.64
C TYR A 20 8.59 11.70 11.53
N LEU A 21 8.95 12.76 10.82
CA LEU A 21 8.17 13.33 9.72
C LEU A 21 7.85 12.27 8.64
N PHE A 22 8.86 11.55 8.17
CA PHE A 22 8.71 10.49 7.17
C PHE A 22 7.82 9.35 7.70
N LYS A 23 7.93 8.97 8.97
CA LYS A 23 7.04 7.96 9.55
C LYS A 23 5.57 8.35 9.42
N TYR A 24 5.21 9.62 9.59
CA TYR A 24 3.81 10.07 9.51
C TYR A 24 3.36 10.39 8.09
N VAL A 25 4.25 10.91 7.24
CA VAL A 25 3.96 11.12 5.80
C VAL A 25 3.73 9.79 5.08
N TYR A 26 4.52 8.77 5.42
CA TYR A 26 4.44 7.44 4.82
C TYR A 26 3.69 6.43 5.70
N LYS A 27 3.08 6.87 6.81
CA LYS A 27 2.16 6.01 7.54
C LYS A 27 1.03 5.65 6.58
N ALA A 28 0.73 4.37 6.46
CA ALA A 28 -0.40 3.94 5.66
C ALA A 28 -1.67 4.68 6.09
N HIS A 29 -2.50 5.03 5.11
CA HIS A 29 -3.76 5.69 5.38
C HIS A 29 -4.66 4.78 6.20
N ASP A 30 -5.51 5.37 7.02
CA ASP A 30 -6.51 4.61 7.76
C ASP A 30 -7.47 3.96 6.75
N CYS A 31 -7.49 2.62 6.71
CA CYS A 31 -8.37 1.82 5.88
C CYS A 31 -9.50 1.25 6.74
N VAL A 32 -10.69 1.13 6.16
CA VAL A 32 -11.86 0.50 6.77
C VAL A 32 -12.48 -0.46 5.78
N SER A 33 -12.75 -1.68 6.23
CA SER A 33 -13.51 -2.68 5.47
C SER A 33 -14.94 -2.71 5.99
N ILE A 34 -15.91 -2.48 5.10
CA ILE A 34 -17.34 -2.43 5.41
C ILE A 34 -18.00 -3.65 4.78
N LYS A 35 -18.72 -4.44 5.59
CA LYS A 35 -19.55 -5.56 5.10
C LYS A 35 -20.94 -5.05 4.74
N LEU A 36 -21.38 -5.29 3.50
CA LEU A 36 -22.68 -4.88 2.99
C LEU A 36 -23.67 -6.05 3.12
N GLU A 37 -24.65 -5.93 4.03
CA GLU A 37 -25.79 -6.87 4.08
C GLU A 37 -26.87 -6.40 3.11
N LEU A 38 -26.87 -6.90 1.87
CA LEU A 38 -27.90 -6.59 0.88
C LEU A 38 -29.13 -7.49 1.09
N PRO A 39 -30.35 -6.94 1.24
CA PRO A 39 -31.57 -7.73 1.21
C PRO A 39 -31.89 -8.13 -0.25
N VAL A 40 -31.98 -9.43 -0.52
CA VAL A 40 -32.43 -9.96 -1.83
C VAL A 40 -33.96 -9.90 -1.86
N LYS A 41 -34.53 -9.25 -2.89
CA LYS A 41 -35.98 -9.22 -3.10
C LYS A 41 -36.43 -10.46 -3.88
N ASP A 42 -36.98 -11.45 -3.19
CA ASP A 42 -37.83 -12.47 -3.78
C ASP A 42 -39.28 -12.26 -3.32
N GLY A 43 -40.05 -11.49 -4.09
CA GLY A 43 -41.46 -11.22 -3.83
C GLY A 43 -41.77 -10.26 -2.67
N ALA A 44 -42.94 -10.43 -2.04
CA ALA A 44 -43.52 -9.53 -1.04
C ALA A 44 -42.97 -9.71 0.40
N THR A 45 -42.03 -10.64 0.59
CA THR A 45 -41.48 -10.96 1.91
C THR A 45 -39.98 -10.69 1.90
N PHE A 46 -39.52 -9.82 2.80
CA PHE A 46 -38.10 -9.57 3.04
C PHE A 46 -37.49 -10.78 3.75
N VAL A 47 -37.09 -11.81 3.00
CA VAL A 47 -36.35 -12.96 3.55
C VAL A 47 -34.87 -12.60 3.57
N LYS A 48 -34.22 -12.74 4.73
CA LYS A 48 -32.76 -12.62 4.87
C LYS A 48 -32.11 -13.88 4.28
N THR A 49 -32.15 -14.03 2.95
CA THR A 49 -31.55 -15.19 2.27
C THR A 49 -30.02 -15.05 2.30
N LEU A 50 -29.39 -16.00 3.00
CA LEU A 50 -27.95 -16.14 3.18
C LEU A 50 -27.26 -16.72 1.93
N GLU A 51 -27.46 -16.16 0.74
CA GLU A 51 -26.49 -16.37 -0.34
C GLU A 51 -25.30 -15.42 -0.11
N ARG A 52 -24.46 -15.80 0.86
CA ARG A 52 -23.26 -15.06 1.26
C ARG A 52 -22.17 -15.23 0.21
N ASP A 53 -22.15 -14.36 -0.78
CA ASP A 53 -20.94 -14.12 -1.57
C ASP A 53 -20.05 -13.13 -0.82
N GLU A 54 -19.18 -13.64 0.07
CA GLU A 54 -18.26 -12.84 0.91
C GLU A 54 -17.33 -11.96 0.08
N ILE A 55 -17.07 -12.34 -1.18
CA ILE A 55 -16.22 -11.61 -2.11
C ILE A 55 -16.96 -10.40 -2.69
N LYS A 56 -18.27 -10.50 -2.92
CA LYS A 56 -19.07 -9.38 -3.46
C LYS A 56 -19.58 -8.41 -2.40
N ALA A 57 -19.64 -8.82 -1.14
CA ALA A 57 -20.27 -8.07 -0.06
C ALA A 57 -19.31 -7.28 0.84
N HIS A 58 -18.14 -6.85 0.33
CA HIS A 58 -17.22 -5.99 1.08
C HIS A 58 -16.83 -4.75 0.29
N LEU A 59 -16.83 -3.60 0.96
CA LEU A 59 -16.28 -2.35 0.46
C LEU A 59 -15.00 -2.06 1.26
N ASP A 60 -13.87 -2.04 0.57
CA ASP A 60 -12.62 -1.53 1.14
C ASP A 60 -12.53 -0.03 0.86
N ALA A 61 -12.50 0.77 1.93
CA ALA A 61 -12.49 2.22 1.84
C ALA A 61 -11.28 2.76 2.60
N ARG A 62 -10.75 3.88 2.11
CA ARG A 62 -9.56 4.53 2.69
C ARG A 62 -9.87 5.98 2.99
N TYR A 63 -9.48 6.44 4.18
CA TYR A 63 -9.60 7.85 4.52
C TYR A 63 -8.71 8.70 3.58
N VAL A 64 -9.30 9.78 3.07
CA VAL A 64 -8.62 10.80 2.27
C VAL A 64 -8.78 12.12 3.03
N SER A 65 -7.65 12.69 3.47
CA SER A 65 -7.67 13.96 4.20
C SER A 65 -8.01 15.13 3.26
N ALA A 66 -8.55 16.23 3.80
CA ALA A 66 -8.84 17.44 3.04
C ALA A 66 -7.66 17.95 2.16
N PRO A 67 -6.42 18.07 2.66
CA PRO A 67 -5.30 18.49 1.80
C PRO A 67 -4.97 17.47 0.70
N GLU A 68 -5.11 16.16 0.96
CA GLU A 68 -4.91 15.14 -0.06
C GLU A 68 -6.00 15.18 -1.14
N ALA A 69 -7.26 15.42 -0.77
CA ALA A 69 -8.37 15.52 -1.71
C ALA A 69 -8.18 16.72 -2.66
N VAL A 70 -7.79 17.88 -2.13
CA VAL A 70 -7.47 19.07 -2.94
C VAL A 70 -6.29 18.79 -3.87
N TRP A 71 -5.26 18.11 -3.38
CA TRP A 71 -4.13 17.71 -4.23
C TRP A 71 -4.58 16.82 -5.40
N ARG A 72 -5.42 15.81 -5.16
CA ARG A 72 -5.95 14.94 -6.22
C ARG A 72 -6.85 15.66 -7.21
N LEU A 73 -7.63 16.65 -6.75
CA LEU A 73 -8.52 17.42 -7.62
C LEU A 73 -7.78 18.41 -8.51
N VAL A 74 -6.70 18.99 -8.00
CA VAL A 74 -5.98 20.08 -8.69
C VAL A 74 -4.68 19.60 -9.34
N GLU A 75 -4.23 18.38 -9.03
CA GLU A 75 -3.05 17.71 -9.61
C GLU A 75 -1.77 18.56 -9.58
N PHE A 76 -1.58 19.36 -8.53
CA PHE A 76 -0.35 20.16 -8.42
C PHE A 76 0.89 19.26 -8.30
N PRO A 77 1.98 19.56 -9.01
CA PRO A 77 3.23 18.83 -8.84
C PRO A 77 3.76 19.02 -7.41
N LEU A 78 3.77 17.95 -6.61
CA LEU A 78 4.09 17.97 -5.19
C LEU A 78 5.56 17.65 -4.89
N HIS A 79 6.10 16.70 -5.64
CA HIS A 79 7.49 16.26 -5.51
C HIS A 79 7.93 15.68 -6.84
N ASP A 80 9.14 16.05 -7.26
CA ASP A 80 9.83 15.34 -8.32
C ASP A 80 10.70 14.25 -7.69
N LYS A 81 10.58 13.03 -8.20
CA LYS A 81 11.39 11.88 -7.76
C LYS A 81 12.25 11.48 -8.94
N SER A 82 13.56 11.65 -8.81
CA SER A 82 14.52 11.20 -9.81
C SER A 82 14.66 9.68 -9.90
N HIS A 83 14.13 8.93 -8.93
CA HIS A 83 14.30 7.49 -8.84
C HIS A 83 12.96 6.76 -9.06
N SER A 84 12.97 5.81 -10.00
CA SER A 84 11.85 4.89 -10.23
C SER A 84 11.72 3.90 -9.07
N ILE A 85 10.53 3.81 -8.48
CA ILE A 85 10.21 2.75 -7.52
C ILE A 85 9.84 1.50 -8.32
N ILE A 86 10.61 0.42 -8.18
CA ILE A 86 10.30 -0.88 -8.78
C ILE A 86 9.68 -1.77 -7.70
N ARG A 87 8.50 -2.34 -8.00
CA ARG A 87 7.89 -3.36 -7.15
C ARG A 87 8.51 -4.71 -7.50
N LEU A 88 9.25 -5.29 -6.56
CA LEU A 88 9.74 -6.65 -6.70
C LEU A 88 8.57 -7.63 -6.53
N ALA A 89 8.55 -8.69 -7.35
CA ALA A 89 7.57 -9.75 -7.23
C ALA A 89 7.88 -10.62 -5.99
N ILE A 90 6.82 -11.12 -5.35
CA ILE A 90 6.92 -11.94 -4.14
C ILE A 90 6.76 -13.41 -4.55
N HIS A 91 7.57 -14.28 -3.98
CA HIS A 91 7.42 -15.73 -4.13
C HIS A 91 6.99 -16.39 -2.82
N LEU A 92 6.40 -17.57 -2.94
CA LEU A 92 6.07 -18.42 -1.78
C LEU A 92 7.35 -19.03 -1.18
N PRO A 93 7.28 -19.52 0.07
CA PRO A 93 8.40 -20.23 0.69
C PRO A 93 8.89 -21.37 -0.21
N ASN A 94 10.20 -21.45 -0.43
CA ASN A 94 10.86 -22.45 -1.29
C ASN A 94 10.47 -22.42 -2.78
N MET A 95 9.77 -21.38 -3.24
CA MET A 95 9.41 -21.18 -4.66
C MET A 95 10.19 -20.03 -5.31
N GLN A 96 11.43 -19.81 -4.88
CA GLN A 96 12.29 -18.79 -5.45
C GLN A 96 12.83 -19.25 -6.82
N PRO A 97 12.74 -18.41 -7.88
CA PRO A 97 13.41 -18.72 -9.13
C PRO A 97 14.93 -18.67 -8.95
N VAL A 98 15.64 -19.72 -9.38
CA VAL A 98 17.11 -19.81 -9.35
C VAL A 98 17.64 -19.74 -10.78
N TYR A 99 18.41 -18.69 -11.08
CA TYR A 99 19.08 -18.53 -12.37
C TYR A 99 20.49 -19.11 -12.29
N PHE A 100 20.86 -19.95 -13.26
CA PHE A 100 22.17 -20.57 -13.34
C PHE A 100 22.67 -20.62 -14.80
N ALA A 101 23.98 -20.61 -14.97
CA ALA A 101 24.61 -20.89 -16.25
C ALA A 101 24.74 -22.41 -16.46
N GLU A 102 24.69 -22.86 -17.72
CA GLU A 102 24.88 -24.27 -18.04
C GLU A 102 26.18 -24.81 -17.41
N GLY A 103 26.07 -25.95 -16.72
CA GLY A 103 27.20 -26.57 -16.00
C GLY A 103 27.39 -26.14 -14.55
N ASN A 104 26.68 -25.11 -14.06
CA ASN A 104 26.85 -24.61 -12.69
C ASN A 104 25.58 -24.70 -11.82
N VAL A 105 24.88 -25.83 -11.91
CA VAL A 105 23.60 -26.06 -11.21
C VAL A 105 23.80 -26.20 -9.70
N LEU A 106 24.84 -26.93 -9.28
CA LEU A 106 25.07 -27.26 -7.86
C LEU A 106 25.44 -26.02 -7.04
N GLU A 107 26.39 -25.20 -7.50
CA GLU A 107 26.73 -23.97 -6.78
C GLU A 107 25.56 -22.97 -6.76
N ALA A 108 24.70 -22.96 -7.78
CA ALA A 108 23.52 -22.10 -7.80
C ALA A 108 22.48 -22.55 -6.76
N LEU A 109 22.35 -23.85 -6.52
CA LEU A 109 21.47 -24.39 -5.49
C LEU A 109 22.00 -24.07 -4.09
N ASP A 110 23.29 -24.25 -3.84
CA ASP A 110 23.91 -23.92 -2.55
C ASP A 110 23.72 -22.43 -2.20
N ARG A 111 23.99 -21.53 -3.17
CA ARG A 111 23.73 -20.10 -3.01
C ARG A 111 22.26 -19.75 -2.78
N ALA A 112 21.34 -20.53 -3.36
CA ALA A 112 19.90 -20.32 -3.17
C ALA A 112 19.46 -20.75 -1.76
N THR A 113 20.05 -21.82 -1.20
CA THR A 113 19.75 -22.28 0.16
C THR A 113 20.21 -21.30 1.25
N GLU A 114 21.25 -20.50 0.98
CA GLU A 114 21.73 -19.47 1.90
C GLU A 114 20.89 -18.18 1.87
N LYS A 115 20.06 -17.96 0.84
CA LYS A 115 19.24 -16.75 0.71
C LYS A 115 17.90 -16.90 1.41
N ASP A 116 17.74 -16.21 2.54
CA ASP A 116 16.45 -16.06 3.22
C ASP A 116 15.75 -14.75 2.79
N THR A 117 15.17 -14.75 1.58
CA THR A 117 14.39 -13.61 1.08
C THR A 117 13.12 -14.09 0.39
N THR A 118 12.04 -13.30 0.47
CA THR A 118 10.77 -13.55 -0.24
C THR A 118 10.56 -12.64 -1.46
N LEU A 119 11.56 -11.82 -1.79
CA LEU A 119 11.52 -10.85 -2.88
C LEU A 119 12.39 -11.32 -4.05
N ILE A 120 11.86 -11.22 -5.27
CA ILE A 120 12.60 -11.49 -6.50
C ILE A 120 13.47 -10.26 -6.79
N ALA A 121 14.77 -10.37 -6.52
CA ALA A 121 15.79 -9.34 -6.79
C ALA A 121 16.53 -9.59 -8.09
#